data_AF-E2NCK9-F1
#
_entry.id   AF-E2NCK9-F1
#
_cell.length_a   1.000
_cell.length_b   1.000
_cell.length_c   1.000
_cell.angle_alpha   90.00
_cell.angle_beta   90.00
_cell.angle_gamma   90.00
#
_symmetry.space_group_name_H-M   'P 1'
#
loop_
_entity.id
_entity.type
_entity.pdbx_description
1 polymer ?
#
loop_
_entity_poly.entity_id
_entity_poly.type
_entity_poly.pdbx_seq_one_letter_code
_entity_poly.pdbx_strand_id
1 'polypeptide(L)'
;MKKENHIALHSTSFIHEIKQIVTEARQKAYIAINSAMVEAYWLMGKRIVEEEQQGKERADYGTQLLKELSTELTQEFGKGFSVPSLYNYRLFYQTFPEIFSTPWRILSWSHYKRLLTVPNPEARAWYLKEAQEQMWSYRTLNRNIGSQYYERLLLSHDKEKMETEMKSLTLPYQQVYQESYGSGVYRIVSKYRLYRIQTRIGYHQQLTTFLA
;
A
#
# COMPACT_ATOMS: atom_id res chain seq x y z
N MET A 1 -50.27 -22.21 -29.58
CA MET A 1 -48.90 -22.09 -29.04
C MET A 1 -48.57 -20.62 -28.84
N LYS A 2 -48.66 -20.09 -27.61
CA LYS A 2 -48.23 -18.73 -27.29
C LYS A 2 -46.70 -18.73 -27.21
N LYS A 3 -46.03 -18.00 -28.11
CA LYS A 3 -44.61 -17.68 -27.96
C LYS A 3 -44.51 -16.63 -26.86
N GLU A 4 -43.98 -17.01 -25.70
CA GLU A 4 -43.57 -16.05 -24.69
C GLU A 4 -42.39 -15.24 -25.25
N ASN A 5 -42.67 -14.03 -25.69
CA ASN A 5 -41.65 -13.02 -25.94
C ASN A 5 -41.04 -12.65 -24.59
N HIS A 6 -39.87 -13.20 -24.27
CA HIS A 6 -39.05 -12.67 -23.20
C HIS A 6 -38.59 -11.27 -23.58
N ILE A 7 -39.37 -10.26 -23.20
CA ILE A 7 -38.97 -8.87 -23.26
C ILE A 7 -37.88 -8.70 -22.21
N ALA A 8 -36.64 -8.40 -22.64
CA ALA A 8 -35.60 -8.01 -21.70
C ALA A 8 -36.06 -6.76 -20.95
N LEU A 9 -36.37 -6.91 -19.66
CA LEU A 9 -36.96 -5.85 -18.83
C LEU A 9 -36.06 -4.62 -18.69
N HIS A 10 -34.75 -4.77 -18.97
CA HIS A 10 -33.75 -3.71 -18.86
C HIS A 10 -32.67 -3.83 -19.93
N SER A 11 -32.06 -2.71 -20.32
CA SER A 11 -30.92 -2.69 -21.23
C SER A 11 -29.62 -3.12 -20.54
N THR A 12 -28.68 -3.67 -21.30
CA THR A 12 -27.34 -4.01 -20.81
C THR A 12 -26.61 -2.79 -20.26
N SER A 13 -26.82 -1.59 -20.84
CA SER A 13 -26.25 -0.32 -20.34
C SER A 13 -26.76 0.01 -18.95
N PHE A 14 -28.08 -0.10 -18.72
CA PHE A 14 -28.67 0.17 -17.42
C PHE A 14 -28.10 -0.75 -16.33
N ILE A 15 -28.00 -2.07 -16.62
CA ILE A 15 -27.43 -3.03 -15.67
C ILE A 15 -25.93 -2.73 -15.42
N HIS A 16 -25.19 -2.29 -16.43
CA HIS A 16 -23.80 -1.87 -16.27
C HIS A 16 -23.66 -0.63 -15.37
N GLU A 17 -24.49 0.39 -15.57
CA GLU A 17 -24.52 1.62 -14.77
C GLU A 17 -24.83 1.31 -13.29
N ILE A 18 -25.82 0.46 -13.00
CA ILE A 18 -26.13 0.04 -11.63
C ILE A 18 -24.96 -0.70 -10.98
N LYS A 19 -24.30 -1.62 -11.72
CA LYS A 19 -23.09 -2.30 -11.24
C LYS A 19 -21.97 -1.31 -10.95
N GLN A 20 -21.80 -0.30 -11.78
CA GLN A 20 -20.77 0.72 -11.60
C GLN A 20 -21.04 1.55 -10.33
N ILE A 21 -22.28 2.01 -10.10
CA ILE A 21 -22.65 2.76 -8.89
C ILE A 21 -22.31 1.97 -7.61
N VAL A 22 -22.69 0.69 -7.56
CA VAL A 22 -22.41 -0.19 -6.41
C VAL A 22 -20.90 -0.40 -6.22
N THR A 23 -20.17 -0.57 -7.33
CA THR A 23 -18.71 -0.78 -7.30
C THR A 23 -18.00 0.46 -6.77
N GLU A 24 -18.35 1.65 -7.24
CA GLU A 24 -17.77 2.92 -6.77
C GLU A 24 -18.07 3.18 -5.29
N ALA A 25 -19.29 2.91 -4.83
CA ALA A 25 -19.66 3.08 -3.42
C ALA A 25 -18.85 2.15 -2.51
N ARG A 26 -18.77 0.86 -2.85
CA ARG A 26 -17.96 -0.13 -2.11
C ARG A 26 -16.50 0.28 -2.05
N GLN A 27 -15.95 0.74 -3.17
CA GLN A 27 -14.57 1.15 -3.25
C GLN A 27 -14.25 2.34 -2.33
N LYS A 28 -15.10 3.37 -2.33
CA LYS A 28 -14.93 4.52 -1.42
C LYS A 28 -14.89 4.06 0.04
N ALA A 29 -15.79 3.16 0.42
CA ALA A 29 -15.80 2.57 1.76
C ALA A 29 -14.50 1.79 2.04
N TYR A 30 -14.04 0.94 1.12
CA TYR A 30 -12.79 0.19 1.29
C TYR A 30 -11.57 1.10 1.47
N ILE A 31 -11.47 2.20 0.71
CA ILE A 31 -10.36 3.15 0.84
C ILE A 31 -10.40 3.82 2.21
N ALA A 32 -11.57 4.34 2.62
CA ALA A 32 -11.73 5.00 3.91
C ALA A 32 -11.38 4.06 5.08
N ILE A 33 -11.89 2.82 5.04
CA ILE A 33 -11.59 1.79 6.04
C ILE A 33 -10.10 1.47 6.05
N ASN A 34 -9.48 1.24 4.88
CA ASN A 34 -8.05 0.91 4.82
C ASN A 34 -7.17 2.01 5.42
N SER A 35 -7.46 3.28 5.11
CA SER A 35 -6.72 4.41 5.68
C SER A 35 -6.87 4.49 7.19
N ALA A 36 -8.10 4.40 7.70
CA ALA A 36 -8.37 4.43 9.14
C ALA A 36 -7.71 3.26 9.88
N MET A 37 -7.73 2.05 9.29
CA MET A 37 -7.10 0.88 9.91
C MET A 37 -5.58 0.98 9.93
N VAL A 38 -4.95 1.52 8.88
CA VAL A 38 -3.50 1.75 8.87
C VAL A 38 -3.09 2.72 9.96
N GLU A 39 -3.83 3.81 10.13
CA GLU A 39 -3.63 4.77 11.23
C GLU A 39 -3.80 4.11 12.60
N ALA A 40 -4.87 3.34 12.79
CA ALA A 40 -5.11 2.60 14.02
C ALA A 40 -3.95 1.64 14.34
N TYR A 41 -3.47 0.87 13.36
CA TYR A 41 -2.34 -0.05 13.55
C TYR A 41 -1.05 0.67 13.92
N TRP A 42 -0.79 1.84 13.33
CA TRP A 42 0.37 2.64 13.70
C TRP A 42 0.25 3.20 15.12
N LEU A 43 -0.92 3.72 15.50
CA LEU A 43 -1.19 4.23 16.86
C LEU A 43 -1.08 3.12 17.91
N MET A 44 -1.58 1.91 17.61
CA MET A 44 -1.38 0.73 18.45
C MET A 44 0.11 0.43 18.61
N GLY A 45 0.85 0.42 17.50
CA GLY A 45 2.30 0.22 17.52
C GLY A 45 3.04 1.22 18.40
N LYS A 46 2.70 2.51 18.27
CA LYS A 46 3.22 3.59 19.11
C LYS A 46 2.94 3.33 20.59
N ARG A 47 1.68 3.05 20.94
CA ARG A 47 1.29 2.83 22.33
C ARG A 47 1.97 1.60 22.95
N ILE A 48 2.15 0.53 22.18
CA ILE A 48 2.90 -0.67 22.61
C ILE A 48 4.35 -0.30 22.93
N VAL A 49 5.05 0.43 22.05
CA VAL A 49 6.45 0.84 22.29
C VAL A 49 6.56 1.74 23.52
N GLU A 50 5.65 2.69 23.70
CA GLU A 50 5.63 3.57 24.88
C GLU A 50 5.39 2.79 26.18
N GLU A 51 4.53 1.77 26.17
CA GLU A 51 4.29 0.90 27.34
C GLU A 51 5.51 0.03 27.66
N GLU A 52 6.13 -0.58 26.64
CA GLU A 52 7.34 -1.40 26.80
C GLU A 52 8.50 -0.61 27.44
N GLN A 53 8.64 0.68 27.10
CA GLN A 53 9.65 1.57 27.67
C GLN A 53 9.41 1.86 29.17
N GLN A 54 8.16 1.88 29.62
CA GLN A 54 7.81 2.07 31.03
C GLN A 54 8.05 0.80 31.87
N GLY A 55 8.05 -0.38 31.23
CA GLY A 55 8.25 -1.69 31.87
C GLY A 55 9.71 -2.13 32.12
N LYS A 56 10.72 -1.30 31.78
CA LYS A 56 12.18 -1.54 31.90
C LYS A 56 12.71 -2.84 31.25
N GLU A 57 13.38 -2.65 30.10
CA GLU A 57 14.54 -3.41 29.55
C GLU A 57 14.57 -4.96 29.59
N ARG A 58 13.45 -5.65 29.83
CA ARG A 58 13.39 -7.11 29.71
C ARG A 58 12.66 -7.49 28.43
N ALA A 59 13.35 -8.18 27.52
CA ALA A 59 12.75 -8.76 26.33
C ALA A 59 11.53 -9.66 26.65
N ASP A 60 11.54 -10.28 27.84
CA ASP A 60 10.44 -11.10 28.34
C ASP A 60 9.17 -10.28 28.63
N TYR A 61 9.30 -9.03 29.07
CA TYR A 61 8.16 -8.16 29.36
C TYR A 61 7.35 -7.83 28.10
N GLY A 62 8.02 -7.40 27.03
CA GLY A 62 7.35 -7.12 25.76
C GLY A 62 6.67 -8.37 25.17
N THR A 63 7.28 -9.54 25.34
CA THR A 63 6.67 -10.80 24.90
C THR A 63 5.40 -11.13 25.67
N GLN A 64 5.39 -10.92 26.98
CA GLN A 64 4.23 -11.15 27.82
C GLN A 64 3.12 -10.13 27.54
N LEU A 65 3.46 -8.85 27.40
CA LEU A 65 2.51 -7.78 27.04
C LEU A 65 1.77 -8.10 25.73
N LEU A 66 2.48 -8.53 24.69
CA LEU A 66 1.84 -8.89 23.42
C LEU A 66 0.89 -10.09 23.54
N LYS A 67 1.17 -11.05 24.43
CA LYS A 67 0.27 -12.18 24.70
C LYS A 67 -1.01 -11.74 25.40
N GLU A 68 -0.88 -10.92 26.43
CA GLU A 68 -2.03 -10.36 27.17
C GLU A 68 -2.92 -9.51 26.25
N LEU A 69 -2.32 -8.58 25.52
CA LEU A 69 -3.03 -7.78 24.51
C LEU A 69 -3.71 -8.66 23.46
N SER A 70 -3.05 -9.73 23.01
CA SER A 70 -3.63 -10.61 22.00
C SER A 70 -4.89 -11.30 22.51
N THR A 71 -4.89 -11.78 23.75
CA THR A 71 -6.05 -12.42 24.37
C THR A 71 -7.21 -11.43 24.49
N GLU A 72 -6.98 -10.29 25.15
CA GLU A 72 -8.01 -9.28 25.42
C GLU A 72 -8.62 -8.71 24.13
N LEU A 73 -7.77 -8.29 23.19
CA LEU A 73 -8.24 -7.65 21.95
C LEU A 73 -8.89 -8.65 21.00
N THR A 74 -8.45 -9.92 20.99
CA THR A 74 -9.12 -10.96 20.19
C THR A 74 -10.48 -11.31 20.79
N GLN A 75 -10.62 -11.29 22.12
CA GLN A 75 -11.91 -11.51 22.79
C GLN A 75 -12.92 -10.40 22.44
N GLU A 76 -12.49 -9.14 22.46
CA GLU A 76 -13.36 -7.99 22.18
C GLU A 76 -13.64 -7.79 20.68
N PHE A 77 -12.59 -7.83 19.84
CA PHE A 77 -12.67 -7.40 18.43
C PHE A 77 -12.51 -8.55 17.42
N GLY A 78 -12.15 -9.74 17.86
CA GLY A 78 -12.00 -10.92 17.00
C GLY A 78 -10.71 -10.93 16.18
N LYS A 79 -10.82 -11.32 14.90
CA LYS A 79 -9.66 -11.56 14.03
C LYS A 79 -8.88 -10.27 13.77
N GLY A 80 -7.55 -10.36 13.79
CA GLY A 80 -6.65 -9.24 13.49
C GLY A 80 -5.74 -8.84 14.65
N PHE A 81 -5.99 -9.36 15.84
CA PHE A 81 -5.27 -9.02 17.07
C PHE A 81 -4.47 -10.20 17.65
N SER A 82 -3.97 -11.10 16.80
CA SER A 82 -3.06 -12.15 17.23
C SER A 82 -1.69 -11.57 17.65
N VAL A 83 -0.92 -12.30 18.46
CA VAL A 83 0.46 -11.92 18.83
C VAL A 83 1.31 -11.51 17.60
N PRO A 84 1.32 -12.26 16.48
CA PRO A 84 2.03 -11.82 15.28
C PRO A 84 1.52 -10.52 14.67
N SER A 85 0.21 -10.23 14.75
CA SER A 85 -0.33 -8.95 14.27
C SER A 85 0.16 -7.78 15.13
N LEU A 86 0.08 -7.91 16.45
CA LEU A 86 0.53 -6.87 17.38
C LEU A 86 2.04 -6.62 17.27
N TYR A 87 2.83 -7.69 17.07
CA TYR A 87 4.25 -7.57 16.73
C TYR A 87 4.47 -6.73 15.47
N ASN A 88 3.68 -6.98 14.40
CA ASN A 88 3.78 -6.20 13.17
C ASN A 88 3.37 -4.74 13.36
N TYR A 89 2.37 -4.45 14.21
CA TYR A 89 1.96 -3.08 14.52
C TYR A 89 3.06 -2.32 15.27
N ARG A 90 3.67 -2.96 16.27
CA ARG A 90 4.86 -2.44 16.96
C ARG A 90 6.00 -2.14 15.97
N LEU A 91 6.33 -3.12 15.13
CA LEU A 91 7.37 -2.96 14.11
C LEU A 91 7.03 -1.89 13.07
N PHE A 92 5.74 -1.72 12.75
CA PHE A 92 5.25 -0.71 11.82
C PHE A 92 5.56 0.70 12.32
N TYR A 93 5.23 0.99 13.59
CA TYR A 93 5.57 2.26 14.21
C TYR A 93 7.09 2.50 14.23
N GLN A 94 7.87 1.52 14.68
CA GLN A 94 9.33 1.64 14.76
C GLN A 94 9.97 1.86 13.38
N THR A 95 9.43 1.24 12.33
CA THR A 95 9.97 1.36 10.97
C THR A 95 9.59 2.67 10.30
N PHE A 96 8.38 3.18 10.54
CA PHE A 96 7.85 4.37 9.87
C PHE A 96 7.29 5.38 10.89
N PRO A 97 8.14 5.98 11.74
CA PRO A 97 7.69 6.87 12.82
C PRO A 97 7.06 8.19 12.33
N GLU A 98 7.26 8.57 11.06
CA GLU A 98 6.78 9.85 10.52
C GLU A 98 5.80 9.68 9.35
N ILE A 99 5.23 8.49 9.18
CA ILE A 99 4.51 8.12 7.95
C ILE A 99 3.27 8.98 7.63
N PHE A 100 2.67 9.62 8.63
CA PHE A 100 1.49 10.48 8.48
C PHE A 100 1.79 11.96 8.25
N SER A 101 3.06 12.35 8.07
CA SER A 101 3.39 13.72 7.66
C SER A 101 2.73 14.12 6.33
N THR A 102 2.37 13.14 5.50
CA THR A 102 1.82 13.35 4.15
C THR A 102 0.63 12.42 3.87
N PRO A 103 -0.60 12.78 4.31
CA PRO A 103 -1.77 11.88 4.33
C PRO A 103 -2.18 11.30 2.96
N TRP A 104 -1.92 12.03 1.87
CA TRP A 104 -2.30 11.62 0.51
C TRP A 104 -1.44 10.48 -0.08
N ARG A 105 -0.48 9.94 0.70
CA ARG A 105 0.46 8.89 0.27
C ARG A 105 0.31 7.58 1.04
N ILE A 106 -0.76 7.38 1.80
CA ILE A 106 -0.91 6.19 2.64
C ILE A 106 -1.21 4.96 1.77
N LEU A 107 -0.34 3.94 1.83
CA LEU A 107 -0.59 2.63 1.22
C LEU A 107 -1.50 1.77 2.11
N SER A 108 -2.09 0.70 1.58
CA SER A 108 -2.86 -0.22 2.42
C SER A 108 -1.96 -1.03 3.37
N TRP A 109 -2.55 -1.59 4.43
CA TRP A 109 -1.81 -2.41 5.42
C TRP A 109 -1.00 -3.55 4.78
N SER A 110 -1.53 -4.21 3.75
CA SER A 110 -0.81 -5.27 3.04
C SER A 110 0.49 -4.79 2.40
N HIS A 111 0.55 -3.55 1.91
CA HIS A 111 1.79 -2.97 1.40
C HIS A 111 2.81 -2.77 2.52
N TYR A 112 2.39 -2.16 3.64
CA TYR A 112 3.28 -1.94 4.78
C TYR A 112 3.79 -3.26 5.34
N LYS A 113 2.92 -4.24 5.53
CA LYS A 113 3.32 -5.58 5.98
C LYS A 113 4.35 -6.21 5.05
N ARG A 114 4.23 -6.02 3.74
CA ARG A 114 5.25 -6.48 2.78
C ARG A 114 6.55 -5.67 2.89
N LEU A 115 6.48 -4.36 3.02
CA LEU A 115 7.66 -3.50 3.21
C LEU A 115 8.43 -3.82 4.49
N LEU A 116 7.74 -4.21 5.58
CA LEU A 116 8.37 -4.64 6.83
C LEU A 116 9.26 -5.87 6.66
N THR A 117 9.04 -6.68 5.62
CA THR A 117 9.88 -7.85 5.32
C THR A 117 11.14 -7.52 4.52
N VAL A 118 11.34 -6.26 4.11
CA VAL A 118 12.53 -5.83 3.35
C VAL A 118 13.64 -5.47 4.34
N PRO A 119 14.73 -6.26 4.43
CA PRO A 119 15.75 -6.05 5.45
C PRO A 119 16.54 -4.76 5.20
N ASN A 120 16.93 -4.50 3.94
CA ASN A 120 17.66 -3.29 3.58
C ASN A 120 16.77 -2.04 3.75
N PRO A 121 17.10 -1.09 4.65
CA PRO A 121 16.29 0.11 4.88
C PRO A 121 16.25 1.05 3.66
N GLU A 122 17.32 1.13 2.86
CA GLU A 122 17.36 1.96 1.65
C GLU A 122 16.44 1.39 0.58
N ALA A 123 16.51 0.09 0.34
CA ALA A 123 15.60 -0.60 -0.58
C ALA A 123 14.14 -0.42 -0.13
N ARG A 124 13.86 -0.57 1.17
CA ARG A 124 12.52 -0.40 1.74
C ARG A 124 11.98 1.01 1.52
N ALA A 125 12.78 2.04 1.81
CA ALA A 125 12.40 3.44 1.59
C ALA A 125 12.18 3.73 0.11
N TRP A 126 13.01 3.17 -0.77
CA TRP A 126 12.84 3.28 -2.22
C TRP A 126 11.55 2.61 -2.71
N TYR A 127 11.28 1.38 -2.28
CA TYR A 127 10.05 0.66 -2.62
C TYR A 127 8.80 1.37 -2.10
N LEU A 128 8.83 1.93 -0.88
CA LEU A 128 7.75 2.74 -0.34
C LEU A 128 7.46 3.94 -1.25
N LYS A 129 8.50 4.71 -1.58
CA LYS A 129 8.38 5.89 -2.42
C LYS A 129 7.86 5.56 -3.81
N GLU A 130 8.44 4.57 -4.48
CA GLU A 130 8.02 4.20 -5.83
C GLU A 130 6.60 3.63 -5.84
N ALA A 131 6.22 2.83 -4.83
CA ALA A 131 4.85 2.34 -4.72
C ALA A 131 3.83 3.49 -4.54
N GLN A 132 4.16 4.51 -3.76
CA GLN A 132 3.32 5.70 -3.60
C GLN A 132 3.25 6.54 -4.88
N GLU A 133 4.40 6.85 -5.49
CA GLU A 133 4.50 7.76 -6.64
C GLU A 133 3.95 7.14 -7.92
N GLN A 134 4.16 5.84 -8.12
CA GLN A 134 3.63 5.11 -9.27
C GLN A 134 2.28 4.44 -8.99
N MET A 135 1.73 4.60 -7.78
CA MET A 135 0.49 3.96 -7.34
C MET A 135 0.49 2.45 -7.57
N TRP A 136 1.58 1.78 -7.24
CA TRP A 136 1.69 0.34 -7.42
C TRP A 136 0.62 -0.38 -6.61
N SER A 137 -0.07 -1.32 -7.27
CA SER A 137 -0.88 -2.30 -6.54
C SER A 137 0.00 -3.13 -5.60
N TYR A 138 -0.61 -3.76 -4.60
CA TYR A 138 0.11 -4.68 -3.71
C TYR A 138 0.82 -5.78 -4.50
N ARG A 139 0.19 -6.29 -5.56
CA ARG A 139 0.75 -7.35 -6.41
C ARG A 139 1.98 -6.85 -7.17
N THR A 140 1.94 -5.61 -7.67
CA THR A 140 3.08 -4.96 -8.31
C THR A 140 4.24 -4.79 -7.34
N LEU A 141 3.98 -4.21 -6.15
CA LEU A 141 4.99 -4.08 -5.10
C LEU A 141 5.58 -5.44 -4.70
N ASN A 142 4.74 -6.43 -4.45
CA ASN A 142 5.16 -7.76 -4.03
C ASN A 142 6.07 -8.42 -5.08
N ARG A 143 5.70 -8.31 -6.36
CA ARG A 143 6.50 -8.80 -7.47
C ARG A 143 7.85 -8.08 -7.54
N ASN A 144 7.84 -6.74 -7.50
CA ASN A 144 9.06 -5.94 -7.63
C ASN A 144 10.04 -6.19 -6.48
N ILE A 145 9.55 -6.42 -5.25
CA ILE A 145 10.41 -6.86 -4.15
C ILE A 145 10.87 -8.31 -4.38
N GLY A 146 9.99 -9.21 -4.81
CA GLY A 146 10.33 -10.61 -5.07
C GLY A 146 11.38 -10.80 -6.18
N SER A 147 11.42 -9.90 -7.16
CA SER A 147 12.41 -9.91 -8.24
C SER A 147 13.67 -9.10 -7.94
N GLN A 148 13.82 -8.55 -6.72
CA GLN A 148 14.93 -7.67 -6.34
C GLN A 148 15.10 -6.52 -7.34
N TYR A 149 13.98 -5.91 -7.74
CA TYR A 149 13.95 -4.89 -8.78
C TYR A 149 14.84 -3.68 -8.42
N TYR A 150 14.88 -3.29 -7.15
CA TYR A 150 15.74 -2.20 -6.68
C TYR A 150 17.22 -2.50 -6.94
N GLU A 151 17.68 -3.69 -6.52
CA GLU A 151 19.07 -4.13 -6.67
C GLU A 151 19.45 -4.26 -8.15
N ARG A 152 18.56 -4.86 -8.95
CA ARG A 152 18.74 -4.96 -10.41
C ARG A 152 18.85 -3.58 -11.06
N LEU A 153 18.04 -2.62 -10.63
CA LEU A 153 18.04 -1.26 -11.18
C LEU A 153 19.33 -0.51 -10.83
N LEU A 154 19.90 -0.74 -9.64
CA LEU A 154 21.19 -0.17 -9.24
C LEU A 154 22.35 -0.74 -10.07
N LEU A 155 22.34 -2.04 -10.34
CA LEU A 155 23.41 -2.73 -11.08
C LEU A 155 23.31 -2.55 -12.61
N SER A 156 22.13 -2.23 -13.14
CA SER A 156 21.93 -2.10 -14.58
C SER A 156 22.53 -0.82 -15.13
N HIS A 157 23.29 -0.95 -16.22
CA HIS A 157 23.72 0.19 -17.04
C HIS A 157 22.56 0.83 -17.83
N ASP A 158 21.55 0.02 -18.18
CA ASP A 158 20.37 0.47 -18.92
C ASP A 158 19.15 0.41 -17.99
N LYS A 159 18.87 1.54 -17.34
CA LYS A 159 17.76 1.68 -16.39
C LYS A 159 16.41 1.75 -17.08
N GLU A 160 16.36 2.32 -18.29
CA GLU A 160 15.13 2.49 -19.06
C GLU A 160 14.57 1.13 -19.52
N LYS A 161 15.45 0.24 -19.97
CA LYS A 161 15.07 -1.13 -20.32
C LYS A 161 14.52 -1.89 -19.12
N MET A 162 15.14 -1.74 -17.94
CA MET A 162 14.65 -2.35 -16.69
C MET A 162 13.27 -1.81 -16.29
N GLU A 163 13.04 -0.51 -16.43
CA GLU A 163 11.75 0.10 -16.14
C GLU A 163 10.67 -0.39 -17.12
N THR A 164 10.99 -0.51 -18.40
CA THR A 164 10.08 -1.01 -19.44
C THR A 164 9.71 -2.47 -19.20
N GLU A 165 10.69 -3.32 -18.88
CA GLU A 165 10.47 -4.70 -18.48
C GLU A 165 9.55 -4.78 -17.25
N MET A 166 9.86 -4.05 -16.19
CA MET A 166 9.05 -4.05 -14.96
C MET A 166 7.60 -3.63 -15.23
N LYS A 167 7.39 -2.58 -16.05
CA LYS A 167 6.05 -2.12 -16.44
C LYS A 167 5.30 -3.17 -17.25
N SER A 168 5.92 -3.78 -18.25
CA SER A 168 5.24 -4.79 -19.10
C SER A 168 4.80 -5.99 -18.27
N LEU A 169 5.68 -6.42 -17.36
CA LEU A 169 5.48 -7.53 -16.47
C LEU A 169 4.37 -7.27 -15.44
N THR A 170 4.28 -6.06 -14.90
CA THR A 170 3.31 -5.70 -13.85
C THR A 170 1.98 -5.16 -14.37
N LEU A 171 1.88 -4.90 -15.68
CA LEU A 171 0.68 -4.39 -16.35
C LEU A 171 -0.60 -5.16 -15.98
N PRO A 172 -0.63 -6.51 -15.96
CA PRO A 172 -1.86 -7.25 -15.64
C PRO A 172 -2.36 -6.98 -14.21
N TYR A 173 -1.46 -6.71 -13.27
CA TYR A 173 -1.83 -6.41 -11.89
C TYR A 173 -2.40 -5.01 -11.75
N GLN A 174 -1.87 -4.07 -12.53
CA GLN A 174 -2.28 -2.68 -12.48
C GLN A 174 -3.64 -2.47 -13.16
N GLN A 175 -3.93 -3.20 -14.24
CA GLN A 175 -5.24 -3.19 -14.91
C GLN A 175 -6.34 -3.71 -13.98
N VAL A 176 -6.14 -4.86 -13.35
CA VAL A 176 -7.10 -5.41 -12.36
C VAL A 176 -7.28 -4.48 -11.17
N TYR A 177 -6.21 -3.81 -10.72
CA TYR A 177 -6.29 -2.81 -9.66
C TYR A 177 -7.10 -1.58 -10.10
N GLN A 178 -6.92 -1.11 -11.34
CA GLN A 178 -7.67 0.01 -11.91
C GLN A 178 -9.15 -0.31 -12.13
N GLU A 179 -9.46 -1.53 -12.56
CA GLU A 179 -10.83 -2.03 -12.80
C GLU A 179 -11.58 -2.28 -11.48
N SER A 180 -10.90 -2.83 -10.47
CA SER A 180 -11.48 -3.07 -9.13
C SER A 180 -11.65 -1.81 -8.30
N TYR A 181 -10.94 -0.73 -8.64
CA TYR A 181 -10.95 0.55 -7.93
C TYR A 181 -11.30 1.76 -8.83
N GLY A 182 -12.10 1.60 -9.89
CA GLY A 182 -12.78 2.70 -10.60
C GLY A 182 -11.92 3.86 -11.15
N SER A 183 -12.16 4.25 -12.41
CA SER A 183 -11.42 5.34 -13.08
C SER A 183 -11.46 6.72 -12.37
N GLY A 184 -12.40 6.95 -11.44
CA GLY A 184 -12.59 8.20 -10.71
C GLY A 184 -11.46 8.57 -9.74
N VAL A 185 -10.85 7.60 -9.05
CA VAL A 185 -9.72 7.86 -8.13
C VAL A 185 -8.45 8.20 -8.90
N TYR A 186 -8.26 7.56 -10.05
CA TYR A 186 -7.19 7.92 -10.98
C TYR A 186 -7.33 9.35 -11.51
N ARG A 187 -8.54 9.89 -11.66
CA ARG A 187 -8.75 11.24 -12.22
C ARG A 187 -8.31 12.36 -11.27
N ILE A 188 -8.42 12.17 -9.96
CA ILE A 188 -7.98 13.15 -8.93
C ILE A 188 -6.46 13.11 -8.76
N VAL A 189 -5.87 11.91 -8.71
CA VAL A 189 -4.41 11.75 -8.52
C VAL A 189 -3.64 12.02 -9.83
N SER A 190 -4.23 11.74 -10.99
CA SER A 190 -3.61 12.00 -12.31
C SER A 190 -3.47 13.48 -12.66
N LYS A 191 -4.24 14.39 -12.04
CA LYS A 191 -4.04 15.84 -12.26
C LYS A 191 -2.71 16.32 -11.67
N TYR A 192 -2.26 15.70 -10.57
CA TYR A 192 -0.94 15.96 -9.96
C TYR A 192 0.21 15.19 -10.65
N ARG A 193 -0.11 14.18 -11.47
CA ARG A 193 0.84 13.31 -12.21
C ARG A 193 1.56 14.00 -13.36
N LEU A 194 0.95 14.98 -14.02
CA LEU A 194 1.56 15.68 -15.17
C LEU A 194 2.55 16.77 -14.76
N TYR A 195 2.39 17.37 -13.58
CA TYR A 195 3.27 18.46 -13.12
C TYR A 195 4.69 18.01 -12.73
N ARG A 196 4.89 16.73 -12.36
CA ARG A 196 6.18 16.23 -11.86
C ARG A 196 6.98 15.34 -12.82
N ILE A 197 6.40 14.87 -13.92
CA ILE A 197 7.17 14.13 -14.94
C ILE A 197 8.13 15.09 -15.68
N GLN A 198 7.78 16.37 -15.81
CA GLN A 198 8.68 17.40 -16.35
C GLN A 198 9.90 17.70 -15.47
N THR A 199 9.89 17.38 -14.17
CA THR A 199 11.01 17.66 -13.25
C THR A 199 11.99 16.49 -13.09
N ARG A 200 11.70 15.29 -13.61
CA ARG A 200 12.58 14.10 -13.47
C ARG A 200 13.78 14.08 -14.43
N ILE A 201 13.84 14.97 -15.43
CA ILE A 201 15.00 15.10 -16.34
C ILE A 201 16.04 16.12 -15.80
N GLY A 202 15.65 17.08 -14.95
CA GLY A 202 16.55 18.14 -14.46
C GLY A 202 17.38 17.83 -13.21
N TYR A 203 16.89 16.96 -12.32
CA TYR A 203 17.57 16.71 -11.03
C TYR A 203 18.78 15.77 -11.12
N HIS A 204 18.91 15.01 -12.22
CA HIS A 204 20.05 14.11 -12.40
C HIS A 204 21.34 14.84 -12.86
N GLN A 205 21.25 16.11 -13.29
CA GLN A 205 22.40 16.94 -13.68
C GLN A 205 22.89 17.90 -12.58
N GLN A 206 22.12 18.12 -11.51
CA GLN A 206 22.51 19.07 -10.45
C GLN A 206 23.28 18.45 -9.28
N LEU A 207 23.28 17.12 -9.14
CA LEU A 207 24.04 16.43 -8.09
C LEU A 207 25.49 16.09 -8.48
N THR A 208 25.88 16.25 -9.75
CA THR A 208 27.28 16.09 -10.20
C THR A 208 28.11 17.38 -10.17
N THR A 209 27.52 18.52 -9.80
CA THR A 209 28.24 19.81 -9.73
C THR A 209 28.41 20.34 -8.30
N PHE A 210 27.97 19.59 -7.27
CA PHE A 210 28.09 20.00 -5.87
C PHE A 210 29.03 19.13 -5.03
N LEU A 211 29.74 18.19 -5.67
CA LEU A 211 30.81 17.38 -5.07
C LEU A 211 32.04 17.30 -6.01
N ALA A 212 32.39 18.43 -6.63
CA ALA A 212 33.66 18.66 -7.34
C ALA A 212 34.23 20.00 -6.88
#